data_AF-A0A9E1M5F6-F1
#
_entry.id   AF-A0A9E1M5F6-F1
#
_cell.length_a   1.000
_cell.length_b   1.000
_cell.length_c   1.000
_cell.angle_alpha   90.00
_cell.angle_beta   90.00
_cell.angle_gamma   90.00
#
_symmetry.space_group_name_H-M   'P 1'
#
loop_
_entity.id
_entity.type
_entity.pdbx_description
1 polymer ?
#
loop_
_entity_poly.entity_id
_entity_poly.type
_entity_poly.pdbx_seq_one_letter_code
_entity_poly.pdbx_strand_id
1 'polypeptide(L)'
;MKRKTEIWMVVFMAILLVTGLTACGGYQIETGSVSGGAVSGQAVSGSAVSDSTALNVHVMTEGKVTIPDPADVEGSADVYLRKSPDDNIYVEDHYEDEIVPSVYEDFVADLSFLGFDEPVFVSSYAVGNLTKATDSIAHVMTQTKKGIKEKEIKGDCLALFVTAGIPTAEDYRKDVVNGIDSRSYIVVLDYGAGKTYKAQTYFLLHNIQNWNDLEAVDLTGDGVQELAVQHCYNKTIQYGAYRVNRETEELREIYSTLLSEEAGRYREEDGFKGTLLDDYKVKLEFPDIGYSETISMIKDAGYKEEELQTEKRMYEDGSYNFVALWKDGTLKGHGTVFLYTMDSVDYIKNKDGSVWVDFAWTLAVDHRSCDIGTMHVYYEYDKAKDTLVLAGAKYEEMDQAMKKWEE
;
A
#
# COMPACT_ATOMS: atom_id res chain seq x y z
N MET A 1 -10.53 -34.68 -56.52
CA MET A 1 -11.77 -34.20 -55.87
C MET A 1 -11.87 -34.87 -54.50
N LYS A 2 -11.10 -34.46 -53.48
CA LYS A 2 -11.27 -33.36 -52.50
C LYS A 2 -12.61 -33.38 -51.72
N ARG A 3 -12.51 -33.87 -50.48
CA ARG A 3 -13.43 -33.71 -49.33
C ARG A 3 -13.69 -32.22 -49.06
N LYS A 4 -14.91 -31.88 -48.63
CA LYS A 4 -15.16 -30.76 -47.71
C LYS A 4 -16.33 -31.06 -46.77
N THR A 5 -16.03 -30.74 -45.52
CA THR A 5 -16.72 -30.93 -44.25
C THR A 5 -17.89 -29.96 -44.10
N GLU A 6 -18.91 -30.41 -43.39
CA GLU A 6 -20.12 -29.66 -43.02
C GLU A 6 -19.79 -28.51 -42.06
N ILE A 7 -20.42 -27.36 -42.31
CA ILE A 7 -20.36 -26.14 -41.52
C ILE A 7 -21.57 -26.18 -40.58
N TRP A 8 -21.33 -26.48 -39.30
CA TRP A 8 -22.22 -26.07 -38.21
C TRP A 8 -21.71 -24.72 -37.69
N MET A 9 -22.60 -23.74 -37.74
CA MET A 9 -22.35 -22.36 -37.31
C MET A 9 -22.42 -22.31 -35.78
N VAL A 10 -21.27 -22.48 -35.14
CA VAL A 10 -21.02 -22.19 -33.73
C VAL A 10 -21.07 -20.67 -33.56
N VAL A 11 -22.17 -20.17 -33.01
CA VAL A 11 -22.29 -18.74 -32.63
C VAL A 11 -21.83 -18.61 -31.18
N PHE A 12 -20.58 -18.18 -31.04
CA PHE A 12 -20.03 -17.33 -29.99
C PHE A 12 -20.75 -17.34 -28.63
N MET A 13 -20.40 -18.33 -27.79
CA MET A 13 -20.38 -18.15 -26.35
C MET A 13 -18.90 -17.96 -25.98
N ALA A 14 -18.43 -16.72 -26.17
CA ALA A 14 -17.16 -16.28 -25.63
C ALA A 14 -17.31 -16.29 -24.11
N ILE A 15 -16.88 -17.42 -23.54
CA ILE A 15 -16.47 -17.58 -22.17
C ILE A 15 -15.58 -16.39 -21.81
N LEU A 16 -16.14 -15.42 -21.08
CA LEU A 16 -15.40 -14.41 -20.34
C LEU A 16 -14.97 -15.04 -19.01
N LEU A 17 -14.21 -16.15 -19.10
CA LEU A 17 -13.21 -16.49 -18.08
C LEU A 17 -12.05 -15.53 -18.32
N VAL A 18 -12.23 -14.28 -17.89
CA VAL A 18 -11.10 -13.43 -17.50
C VAL A 18 -10.85 -13.70 -16.01
N THR A 19 -10.59 -14.97 -15.69
CA THR A 19 -9.56 -15.27 -14.69
C THR A 19 -8.26 -15.32 -15.47
N GLY A 20 -7.85 -14.14 -15.95
CA GLY A 20 -6.44 -13.92 -16.23
C GLY A 20 -5.73 -14.02 -14.88
N LEU A 21 -5.16 -15.19 -14.60
CA LEU A 21 -3.90 -15.28 -13.87
C LEU A 21 -2.84 -14.60 -14.74
N THR A 22 -2.97 -13.28 -14.83
CA THR A 22 -1.89 -12.37 -15.14
C THR A 22 -1.67 -11.67 -13.82
N ALA A 23 -0.54 -11.95 -13.19
CA ALA A 23 0.10 -10.98 -12.31
C ALA A 23 0.34 -9.73 -13.17
N CYS A 24 -0.70 -8.92 -13.33
CA CYS A 24 -0.56 -7.56 -13.82
C CYS A 24 0.07 -6.83 -12.66
N GLY A 25 1.34 -6.46 -12.84
CA GLY A 25 2.11 -5.69 -11.88
C GLY A 25 1.27 -4.56 -11.31
N GLY A 26 1.41 -4.35 -10.00
CA GLY A 26 0.83 -3.20 -9.33
C GLY A 26 1.15 -1.96 -10.16
N TYR A 27 0.10 -1.23 -10.55
CA TYR A 27 0.30 0.10 -11.07
C TYR A 27 1.03 0.89 -9.98
N GLN A 28 2.27 1.30 -10.28
CA GLN A 28 2.96 2.29 -9.46
C GLN A 28 2.07 3.51 -9.39
N ILE A 29 1.66 3.86 -8.17
CA ILE A 29 1.06 5.15 -7.90
C ILE A 29 2.15 6.19 -8.15
N GLU A 30 2.11 6.87 -9.31
CA GLU A 30 2.73 8.19 -9.40
C GLU A 30 1.93 9.08 -8.44
N THR A 31 2.46 9.29 -7.24
CA THR A 31 1.86 10.20 -6.26
C THR A 31 1.84 11.61 -6.87
N GLY A 32 0.67 11.98 -7.40
CA GLY A 32 0.34 13.33 -7.82
C GLY A 32 0.34 14.22 -6.59
N SER A 33 1.42 14.98 -6.40
CA SER A 33 1.46 16.03 -5.39
C SER A 33 0.35 17.06 -5.67
N VAL A 34 -0.53 17.26 -4.69
CA VAL A 34 -1.49 18.37 -4.67
C VAL A 34 -0.72 19.69 -4.83
N SER A 35 -1.10 20.45 -5.85
CA SER A 35 -0.50 21.74 -6.18
C SER A 35 -0.84 22.79 -5.11
N GLY A 36 0.13 23.10 -4.25
CA GLY A 36 0.15 24.34 -3.49
C GLY A 36 0.36 25.51 -4.44
N GLY A 37 -0.64 26.39 -4.56
CA GLY A 37 -0.63 27.54 -5.45
C GLY A 37 0.63 28.40 -5.32
N ALA A 38 1.15 28.83 -6.47
CA ALA A 38 2.27 29.75 -6.57
C ALA A 38 2.01 31.05 -5.80
N VAL A 39 2.84 31.33 -4.78
CA VAL A 39 2.92 32.66 -4.19
C VAL A 39 4.05 33.41 -4.90
N SER A 40 3.65 34.48 -5.59
CA SER A 40 4.51 35.32 -6.40
C SER A 40 5.59 36.05 -5.59
N GLY A 41 6.83 35.86 -6.01
CA GLY A 41 7.96 36.79 -5.98
C GLY A 41 8.04 37.84 -4.87
N GLN A 42 8.90 37.59 -3.88
CA GLN A 42 9.62 38.65 -3.21
C GLN A 42 11.01 38.15 -2.81
N ALA A 43 12.06 38.84 -3.29
CA ALA A 43 13.44 38.59 -2.89
C ALA A 43 13.72 39.18 -1.49
N VAL A 44 14.92 38.86 -0.97
CA VAL A 44 15.60 39.37 0.25
C VAL A 44 15.37 38.45 1.46
N SER A 45 16.35 38.01 2.25
CA SER A 45 17.78 38.33 2.47
C SER A 45 18.43 37.12 3.16
N GLY A 46 19.73 36.92 2.97
CA GLY A 46 20.48 35.87 3.66
C GLY A 46 20.42 35.96 5.19
N SER A 47 20.35 34.78 5.82
CA SER A 47 20.68 34.36 7.21
C SER A 47 19.73 33.18 7.52
N ALA A 48 20.12 31.97 7.89
CA ALA A 48 21.36 31.43 8.41
C ALA A 48 21.67 30.10 7.70
N VAL A 49 22.95 29.79 7.50
CA VAL A 49 23.37 28.40 7.28
C VAL A 49 23.14 27.72 8.63
N SER A 50 22.07 26.94 8.74
CA SER A 50 21.92 26.04 9.88
C SER A 50 23.04 25.01 9.81
N ASP A 51 23.56 24.59 10.96
CA ASP A 51 24.44 23.43 11.15
C ASP A 51 23.76 22.09 10.74
N SER A 52 22.82 22.12 9.80
CA SER A 52 22.05 20.98 9.33
C SER A 52 22.83 20.29 8.21
N THR A 53 23.15 19.01 8.42
CA THR A 53 23.65 18.11 7.38
C THR A 53 22.69 18.12 6.18
N ALA A 54 23.18 18.42 4.99
CA ALA A 54 22.41 18.30 3.75
C ALA A 54 22.21 16.81 3.42
N LEU A 55 21.03 16.43 2.95
CA LEU A 55 20.73 15.04 2.54
C LEU A 55 20.51 14.98 1.03
N ASN A 56 21.37 14.26 0.32
CA ASN A 56 21.25 13.99 -1.10
C ASN A 56 20.98 12.51 -1.32
N VAL A 57 19.85 12.18 -1.94
CA VAL A 57 19.45 10.79 -2.22
C VAL A 57 19.48 10.56 -3.74
N HIS A 58 20.36 9.67 -4.18
CA HIS A 58 20.55 9.29 -5.57
C HIS A 58 19.90 7.92 -5.82
N VAL A 59 18.80 7.88 -6.57
CA VAL A 59 18.06 6.64 -6.89
C VAL A 59 18.39 6.20 -8.30
N MET A 60 19.18 5.13 -8.43
CA MET A 60 19.87 4.75 -9.66
C MET A 60 19.38 3.43 -10.25
N THR A 61 19.52 3.26 -11.57
CA THR A 61 19.19 2.01 -12.28
C THR A 61 20.35 1.02 -12.35
N GLU A 62 21.59 1.46 -12.07
CA GLU A 62 22.78 0.60 -11.88
C GLU A 62 23.63 1.08 -10.68
N GLY A 63 24.53 0.23 -10.19
CA GLY A 63 25.45 0.54 -9.09
C GLY A 63 24.90 0.21 -7.72
N LYS A 64 25.81 -0.01 -6.77
CA LYS A 64 25.53 -0.56 -5.45
C LYS A 64 24.88 0.44 -4.49
N VAL A 65 23.94 -0.02 -3.66
CA VAL A 65 23.43 0.74 -2.51
C VAL A 65 24.58 1.14 -1.60
N THR A 66 24.66 2.43 -1.27
CA THR A 66 25.62 2.97 -0.30
C THR A 66 24.90 3.96 0.60
N ILE A 67 24.92 3.70 1.90
CA ILE A 67 24.23 4.49 2.91
C ILE A 67 25.25 4.77 4.03
N PRO A 68 25.70 6.02 4.22
CA PRO A 68 26.60 6.37 5.32
C PRO A 68 25.88 6.32 6.67
N ASP A 69 26.62 6.02 7.74
CA ASP A 69 26.11 6.15 9.11
C ASP A 69 25.85 7.64 9.40
N PRO A 70 24.63 8.05 9.79
CA PRO A 70 24.34 9.42 10.19
C PRO A 70 25.32 10.00 11.22
N ALA A 71 25.88 9.18 12.11
CA ALA A 71 26.83 9.64 13.14
C ALA A 71 28.20 10.03 12.57
N ASP A 72 28.56 9.53 11.39
CA ASP A 72 29.87 9.73 10.74
C ASP A 72 29.84 10.81 9.63
N VAL A 73 28.68 11.40 9.35
CA VAL A 73 28.53 12.43 8.31
C VAL A 73 28.74 13.83 8.87
N GLU A 74 29.68 14.57 8.26
CA GLU A 74 29.83 16.01 8.47
C GLU A 74 29.35 16.79 7.23
N GLY A 75 28.36 17.66 7.42
CA GLY A 75 27.94 18.65 6.43
C GLY A 75 27.02 18.15 5.32
N SER A 76 27.32 17.04 4.65
CA SER A 76 26.47 16.49 3.57
C SER A 76 26.52 14.96 3.52
N ALA A 77 25.34 14.33 3.54
CA ALA A 77 25.15 12.90 3.33
C ALA A 77 24.76 12.64 1.87
N ASP A 78 25.57 11.83 1.17
CA ASP A 78 25.23 11.31 -0.15
C ASP A 78 24.85 9.83 -0.02
N VAL A 79 23.57 9.56 -0.27
CA VAL A 79 22.98 8.22 -0.22
C VAL A 79 22.74 7.74 -1.65
N TYR A 80 23.18 6.53 -1.97
CA TYR A 80 22.91 5.89 -3.25
C TYR A 80 21.98 4.69 -3.03
N LEU A 81 20.81 4.72 -3.66
CA LEU A 81 19.78 3.69 -3.59
C LEU A 81 19.53 3.10 -4.98
N ARG A 82 18.96 1.89 -5.00
CA ARG A 82 18.49 1.25 -6.23
C ARG A 82 17.05 1.63 -6.50
N LYS A 83 16.73 1.86 -7.77
CA LYS A 83 15.36 1.76 -8.22
C LYS A 83 14.91 0.30 -8.20
N SER A 84 13.64 0.05 -7.86
CA SER A 84 13.02 -1.27 -8.05
C SER A 84 13.34 -1.79 -9.45
N PRO A 85 13.77 -3.05 -9.57
CA PRO A 85 14.15 -3.61 -10.84
C PRO A 85 12.97 -3.66 -11.83
N ASP A 86 13.25 -3.40 -13.11
CA ASP A 86 12.37 -3.79 -14.22
C ASP A 86 12.44 -5.34 -14.42
N ASP A 87 11.73 -5.91 -15.40
CA ASP A 87 11.69 -7.36 -15.70
C ASP A 87 13.06 -8.03 -15.98
N ASN A 88 14.13 -7.25 -16.15
CA ASN A 88 15.47 -7.69 -16.57
C ASN A 88 16.37 -8.25 -15.45
N ILE A 89 15.83 -8.59 -14.28
CA ILE A 89 16.62 -9.21 -13.19
C ILE A 89 16.77 -10.72 -13.30
N TYR A 90 15.98 -11.35 -14.16
CA TYR A 90 16.03 -12.78 -14.41
C TYR A 90 17.00 -13.09 -15.55
N VAL A 91 17.68 -14.23 -15.46
CA VAL A 91 18.55 -14.73 -16.52
C VAL A 91 17.70 -15.03 -17.77
N GLU A 92 17.95 -14.34 -18.89
CA GLU A 92 17.36 -14.67 -20.19
C GLU A 92 17.64 -16.15 -20.50
N ASP A 93 16.60 -16.89 -20.88
CA ASP A 93 16.52 -18.34 -21.17
C ASP A 93 16.01 -19.27 -20.05
N HIS A 94 15.75 -18.75 -18.84
CA HIS A 94 14.99 -19.47 -17.81
C HIS A 94 13.77 -18.66 -17.39
N TYR A 95 12.66 -18.82 -18.12
CA TYR A 95 11.35 -18.48 -17.56
C TYR A 95 11.21 -19.32 -16.28
N GLU A 96 11.19 -18.62 -15.15
CA GLU A 96 11.05 -19.09 -13.76
C GLU A 96 12.40 -19.26 -13.01
N ASP A 97 12.76 -18.21 -12.24
CA ASP A 97 13.40 -18.28 -10.91
C ASP A 97 14.93 -18.09 -10.73
N GLU A 98 15.71 -17.70 -11.75
CA GLU A 98 17.14 -17.41 -11.54
C GLU A 98 17.47 -15.92 -11.67
N ILE A 99 17.68 -15.26 -10.53
CA ILE A 99 18.09 -13.85 -10.43
C ILE A 99 19.60 -13.75 -10.71
N VAL A 100 20.01 -12.77 -11.51
CA VAL A 100 21.42 -12.49 -11.77
C VAL A 100 22.11 -12.07 -10.46
N PRO A 101 23.08 -12.84 -9.92
CA PRO A 101 23.64 -12.57 -8.59
C PRO A 101 24.31 -11.20 -8.46
N SER A 102 25.04 -10.77 -9.49
CA SER A 102 25.68 -9.44 -9.49
C SER A 102 24.68 -8.29 -9.47
N VAL A 103 23.48 -8.49 -10.02
CA VAL A 103 22.41 -7.50 -9.96
C VAL A 103 21.76 -7.50 -8.58
N TYR A 104 21.64 -8.66 -7.94
CA TYR A 104 21.14 -8.77 -6.56
C TYR A 104 22.04 -8.05 -5.56
N GLU A 105 23.36 -8.25 -5.67
CA GLU A 105 24.36 -7.62 -4.80
C GLU A 105 24.30 -6.09 -4.79
N ASP A 106 23.83 -5.48 -5.88
CA ASP A 106 23.64 -4.03 -5.98
C ASP A 106 22.54 -3.51 -5.04
N PHE A 107 21.58 -4.34 -4.61
CA PHE A 107 20.51 -3.97 -3.67
C PHE A 107 20.88 -4.17 -2.19
N VAL A 108 22.02 -4.80 -1.93
CA VAL A 108 22.43 -5.20 -0.58
C VAL A 108 23.41 -4.17 0.00
N ALA A 109 23.12 -3.73 1.23
CA ALA A 109 23.90 -2.72 1.93
C ALA A 109 24.46 -3.24 3.26
N ASP A 110 25.67 -2.82 3.60
CA ASP A 110 26.20 -2.98 4.96
C ASP A 110 25.59 -1.88 5.84
N LEU A 111 24.73 -2.29 6.76
CA LEU A 111 24.13 -1.43 7.78
C LEU A 111 24.52 -1.90 9.20
N SER A 112 25.75 -2.38 9.37
CA SER A 112 26.25 -2.90 10.66
C SER A 112 26.20 -1.87 11.80
N PHE A 113 26.19 -0.57 11.51
CA PHE A 113 25.96 0.50 12.49
C PHE A 113 24.55 0.44 13.14
N LEU A 114 23.59 -0.23 12.51
CA LEU A 114 22.27 -0.55 13.08
C LEU A 114 22.26 -1.86 13.87
N GLY A 115 23.41 -2.54 14.00
CA GLY A 115 23.53 -3.84 14.64
C GLY A 115 22.98 -5.00 13.80
N PHE A 116 23.11 -4.94 12.48
CA PHE A 116 22.93 -6.11 11.62
C PHE A 116 24.26 -6.86 11.50
N ASP A 117 24.24 -8.19 11.65
CA ASP A 117 25.44 -9.03 11.57
C ASP A 117 25.88 -9.31 10.12
N GLU A 118 24.94 -9.25 9.18
CA GLU A 118 25.14 -9.46 7.75
C GLU A 118 24.55 -8.30 6.96
N PRO A 119 25.02 -8.07 5.71
CA PRO A 119 24.42 -7.10 4.81
C PRO A 119 22.92 -7.38 4.58
N VAL A 120 22.13 -6.32 4.42
CA VAL A 120 20.67 -6.40 4.27
C VAL A 120 20.20 -5.92 2.91
N PHE A 121 19.12 -6.51 2.41
CA PHE A 121 18.49 -6.09 1.17
C PHE A 121 17.68 -4.80 1.40
N VAL A 122 17.94 -3.75 0.62
CA VAL A 122 17.22 -2.47 0.69
C VAL A 122 16.23 -2.39 -0.46
N SER A 123 14.93 -2.32 -0.13
CA SER A 123 13.85 -2.22 -1.11
C SER A 123 13.32 -0.78 -1.14
N SER A 124 12.61 -0.36 -0.12
CA SER A 124 11.86 0.89 -0.19
C SER A 124 12.52 2.02 0.57
N TYR A 125 12.21 3.26 0.19
CA TYR A 125 12.67 4.44 0.92
C TYR A 125 11.61 5.54 0.97
N ALA A 126 11.70 6.40 1.99
CA ALA A 126 11.00 7.68 2.07
C ALA A 126 11.89 8.73 2.72
N VAL A 127 11.63 10.00 2.42
CA VAL A 127 12.36 11.14 3.00
C VAL A 127 11.36 12.07 3.67
N GLY A 128 11.70 12.57 4.85
CA GLY A 128 10.82 13.48 5.59
C GLY A 128 11.39 13.94 6.93
N ASN A 129 10.55 14.66 7.67
CA ASN A 129 10.77 15.13 9.03
C ASN A 129 10.23 14.10 10.04
N LEU A 130 10.92 12.96 10.19
CA LEU A 130 10.39 11.80 10.94
C LEU A 130 10.66 11.83 12.46
N THR A 131 11.64 12.63 12.89
CA THR A 131 12.04 12.72 14.31
C THR A 131 11.71 14.09 14.90
N LYS A 132 11.83 15.16 14.08
CA LYS A 132 11.56 16.56 14.42
C LYS A 132 11.14 17.32 13.16
N ALA A 133 10.38 18.40 13.35
CA ALA A 133 10.07 19.31 12.26
C ALA A 133 11.28 20.20 11.97
N THR A 134 11.70 20.26 10.71
CA THR A 134 12.80 21.11 10.26
C THR A 134 12.44 21.79 8.94
N ASP A 135 13.17 22.86 8.64
CA ASP A 135 13.18 23.49 7.31
C ASP A 135 14.33 22.95 6.42
N SER A 136 15.00 21.86 6.85
CA SER A 136 16.01 21.17 6.05
C SER A 136 15.38 20.68 4.75
N ILE A 137 16.14 20.79 3.66
CA ILE A 137 15.73 20.30 2.34
C ILE A 137 16.65 19.16 1.94
N ALA A 138 16.05 18.03 1.63
CA ALA A 138 16.70 16.91 0.98
C ALA A 138 16.50 16.98 -0.54
N HIS A 139 17.56 16.67 -1.28
CA HIS A 139 17.54 16.60 -2.74
C HIS A 139 17.46 15.14 -3.19
N VAL A 140 16.33 14.75 -3.78
CA VAL A 140 16.15 13.39 -4.32
C VAL A 140 16.34 13.41 -5.83
N MET A 141 17.40 12.79 -6.31
CA MET A 141 17.77 12.65 -7.72
C MET A 141 17.43 11.24 -8.18
N THR A 142 16.43 11.10 -9.04
CA THR A 142 15.99 9.81 -9.57
C THR A 142 16.39 9.65 -11.03
N GLN A 143 17.09 8.56 -11.34
CA GLN A 143 17.40 8.17 -12.71
C GLN A 143 16.14 7.64 -13.41
N THR A 144 15.82 8.24 -14.55
CA THR A 144 14.70 7.84 -15.42
C THR A 144 15.20 7.54 -16.84
N LYS A 145 14.34 6.93 -17.67
CA LYS A 145 14.62 6.75 -19.10
C LYS A 145 14.89 8.06 -19.85
N LYS A 146 14.46 9.21 -19.31
CA LYS A 146 14.63 10.55 -19.90
C LYS A 146 15.78 11.36 -19.28
N GLY A 147 16.55 10.78 -18.37
CA GLY A 147 17.61 11.46 -17.61
C GLY A 147 17.30 11.53 -16.10
N ILE A 148 18.03 12.39 -15.38
CA ILE A 148 17.87 12.58 -13.94
C ILE A 148 16.73 13.56 -13.67
N LYS A 149 15.79 13.19 -12.80
CA LYS A 149 14.74 14.06 -12.26
C LYS A 149 15.10 14.39 -10.81
N GLU A 150 15.09 15.67 -10.47
CA GLU A 150 15.32 16.14 -9.10
C GLU A 150 14.00 16.55 -8.45
N LYS A 151 13.85 16.23 -7.16
CA LYS A 151 12.75 16.66 -6.31
C LYS A 151 13.33 17.13 -4.97
N GLU A 152 12.97 18.34 -4.57
CA GLU A 152 13.22 18.83 -3.22
C GLU A 152 12.12 18.34 -2.27
N ILE A 153 12.52 17.80 -1.12
CA ILE A 153 11.61 17.32 -0.08
C ILE A 153 12.04 17.96 1.24
N LYS A 154 11.07 18.46 2.02
CA LYS A 154 11.35 18.93 3.38
C LYS A 154 11.66 17.73 4.28
N GLY A 155 12.81 17.75 4.94
CA GLY A 155 13.27 16.64 5.76
C GLY A 155 14.77 16.44 5.70
N ASP A 156 15.32 15.93 6.79
CA ASP A 156 16.70 15.45 6.92
C ASP A 156 16.77 13.98 7.36
N CYS A 157 15.61 13.30 7.43
CA CYS A 157 15.54 11.86 7.71
C CYS A 157 15.32 11.04 6.44
N LEU A 158 16.01 9.90 6.36
CA LEU A 158 15.77 8.83 5.39
C LEU A 158 15.17 7.62 6.11
N ALA A 159 13.97 7.21 5.73
CA ALA A 159 13.40 5.93 6.12
C ALA A 159 13.67 4.86 5.07
N LEU A 160 13.89 3.62 5.51
CA LEU A 160 14.17 2.47 4.66
C LEU A 160 13.34 1.25 5.09
N PHE A 161 12.90 0.47 4.10
CA PHE A 161 12.44 -0.90 4.31
C PHE A 161 13.57 -1.86 3.95
N VAL A 162 14.05 -2.59 4.95
CA VAL A 162 15.19 -3.51 4.79
C VAL A 162 14.80 -4.93 5.17
N THR A 163 15.38 -5.91 4.48
CA THR A 163 15.17 -7.34 4.76
C THR A 163 16.50 -8.00 5.06
N ALA A 164 16.61 -8.57 6.26
CA ALA A 164 17.79 -9.30 6.74
C ALA A 164 17.63 -10.81 6.50
N GLY A 165 18.75 -11.54 6.49
CA GLY A 165 18.77 -13.00 6.30
C GLY A 165 18.80 -13.46 4.84
N ILE A 166 18.86 -12.52 3.89
CA ILE A 166 18.98 -12.77 2.45
C ILE A 166 20.15 -11.98 1.83
N PRO A 167 21.41 -12.16 2.30
CA PRO A 167 22.53 -11.36 1.80
C PRO A 167 22.92 -11.70 0.35
N THR A 168 22.46 -12.84 -0.20
CA THR A 168 22.76 -13.27 -1.56
C THR A 168 21.51 -13.69 -2.34
N ALA A 169 21.63 -13.73 -3.67
CA ALA A 169 20.55 -14.22 -4.54
C ALA A 169 20.16 -15.68 -4.24
N GLU A 170 21.13 -16.51 -3.82
CA GLU A 170 20.87 -17.90 -3.43
C GLU A 170 20.03 -17.96 -2.15
N ASP A 171 20.32 -17.11 -1.17
CA ASP A 171 19.57 -17.05 0.10
C ASP A 171 18.16 -16.54 -0.13
N TYR A 172 17.99 -15.49 -0.95
CA TYR A 172 16.66 -15.04 -1.36
C TYR A 172 15.86 -16.16 -2.04
N ARG A 173 16.48 -16.93 -2.95
CA ARG A 173 15.80 -18.07 -3.59
C ARG A 173 15.38 -19.13 -2.57
N LYS A 174 16.22 -19.42 -1.59
CA LYS A 174 15.88 -20.37 -0.51
C LYS A 174 14.74 -19.83 0.35
N ASP A 175 14.73 -18.55 0.65
CA ASP A 175 13.66 -17.89 1.41
C ASP A 175 12.33 -18.00 0.68
N VAL A 176 12.27 -17.63 -0.60
CA VAL A 176 11.05 -17.74 -1.43
C VAL A 176 10.55 -19.19 -1.53
N VAL A 177 11.45 -20.15 -1.72
CA VAL A 177 11.08 -21.57 -1.94
C VAL A 177 10.70 -22.28 -0.64
N ASN A 178 11.39 -21.99 0.46
CA ASN A 178 11.27 -22.76 1.70
C ASN A 178 10.63 -21.97 2.87
N GLY A 179 10.36 -20.67 2.69
CA GLY A 179 9.81 -19.78 3.72
C GLY A 179 10.72 -19.64 4.95
N ILE A 180 12.01 -19.38 4.77
CA ILE A 180 13.02 -19.43 5.85
C ILE A 180 13.53 -18.05 6.26
N ASP A 181 13.24 -17.69 7.52
CA ASP A 181 13.95 -16.76 8.44
C ASP A 181 14.24 -15.32 8.02
N SER A 182 13.88 -14.87 6.82
CA SER A 182 14.05 -13.45 6.48
C SER A 182 13.20 -12.58 7.42
N ARG A 183 13.77 -11.45 7.85
CA ARG A 183 13.10 -10.51 8.75
C ARG A 183 13.16 -9.13 8.18
N SER A 184 12.00 -8.50 8.12
CA SER A 184 11.87 -7.14 7.64
C SER A 184 11.92 -6.14 8.78
N TYR A 185 12.52 -4.99 8.50
CA TYR A 185 12.67 -3.90 9.44
C TYR A 185 12.36 -2.57 8.76
N ILE A 186 11.75 -1.69 9.54
CA ILE A 186 11.76 -0.27 9.26
C ILE A 186 12.97 0.34 9.95
N VAL A 187 13.72 1.14 9.20
CA VAL A 187 14.87 1.90 9.69
C VAL A 187 14.62 3.37 9.41
N VAL A 188 14.95 4.23 10.37
CA VAL A 188 14.97 5.69 10.20
C VAL A 188 16.38 6.19 10.49
N LEU A 189 16.96 6.90 9.54
CA LEU A 189 18.28 7.52 9.59
C LEU A 189 18.09 9.04 9.67
N ASP A 190 18.38 9.63 10.81
CA ASP A 190 18.26 11.07 11.04
C ASP A 190 19.65 11.71 10.89
N TYR A 191 19.93 12.24 9.68
CA TYR A 191 21.20 12.90 9.37
C TYR A 191 21.34 14.26 10.03
N GLY A 192 20.21 14.90 10.37
CA GLY A 192 20.22 16.18 11.09
C GLY A 192 20.53 16.05 12.58
N ALA A 193 20.39 14.85 13.15
CA ALA A 193 20.74 14.55 14.54
C ALA A 193 21.91 13.57 14.69
N GLY A 194 22.37 12.94 13.60
CA GLY A 194 23.37 11.87 13.65
C GLY A 194 22.87 10.64 14.40
N LYS A 195 21.58 10.30 14.24
CA LYS A 195 20.91 9.22 14.98
C LYS A 195 20.25 8.21 14.06
N THR A 196 20.06 7.01 14.59
CA THR A 196 19.42 5.91 13.89
C THR A 196 18.39 5.22 14.76
N TYR A 197 17.33 4.72 14.11
CA TYR A 197 16.23 4.02 14.77
C TYR A 197 15.84 2.80 13.93
N LYS A 198 15.48 1.70 14.60
CA LYS A 198 15.14 0.43 13.95
C LYS A 198 13.98 -0.24 14.67
N ALA A 199 13.01 -0.74 13.91
CA ALA A 199 11.91 -1.56 14.40
C ALA A 199 11.70 -2.76 13.46
N GLN A 200 11.53 -3.95 14.03
CA GLN A 200 11.11 -5.11 13.25
C GLN A 200 9.65 -4.91 12.82
N THR A 201 9.31 -5.36 11.62
CA THR A 201 7.95 -5.29 11.08
C THR A 201 7.48 -6.66 10.56
N TYR A 202 6.16 -6.82 10.49
CA TYR A 202 5.50 -8.00 9.89
C TYR A 202 5.19 -7.81 8.41
N PHE A 203 5.40 -6.61 7.87
CA PHE A 203 5.41 -6.41 6.42
C PHE A 203 6.52 -7.28 5.81
N LEU A 204 6.27 -7.84 4.64
CA LEU A 204 7.19 -8.76 3.98
C LEU A 204 7.72 -8.16 2.68
N LEU A 205 8.92 -8.59 2.30
CA LEU A 205 9.36 -8.50 0.91
C LEU A 205 8.75 -9.69 0.16
N HIS A 206 7.56 -9.50 -0.44
CA HIS A 206 6.85 -10.59 -1.11
C HIS A 206 7.64 -11.19 -2.28
N ASN A 207 8.31 -10.33 -3.05
CA ASN A 207 9.35 -10.72 -3.98
C ASN A 207 10.20 -9.47 -4.33
N ILE A 208 11.30 -9.68 -5.03
CA ILE A 208 12.24 -8.64 -5.44
C ILE A 208 11.67 -7.59 -6.40
N GLN A 209 10.51 -7.82 -7.03
CA GLN A 209 9.84 -6.88 -7.94
C GLN A 209 8.67 -6.12 -7.28
N ASN A 210 8.18 -6.60 -6.13
CA ASN A 210 7.01 -6.08 -5.45
C ASN A 210 7.42 -5.52 -4.10
N TRP A 211 7.87 -4.27 -4.11
CA TRP A 211 8.32 -3.56 -2.92
C TRP A 211 7.16 -2.95 -2.15
N ASN A 212 7.41 -2.59 -0.89
CA ASN A 212 6.46 -1.82 -0.09
C ASN A 212 6.53 -0.34 -0.50
N ASP A 213 5.41 0.38 -0.47
CA ASP A 213 5.42 1.83 -0.66
C ASP A 213 5.65 2.50 0.70
N LEU A 214 6.58 3.46 0.74
CA LEU A 214 6.88 4.24 1.93
C LEU A 214 6.56 5.71 1.69
N GLU A 215 5.96 6.35 2.69
CA GLU A 215 5.64 7.77 2.65
C GLU A 215 5.78 8.42 4.02
N ALA A 216 6.29 9.65 4.06
CA ALA A 216 6.33 10.47 5.28
C ALA A 216 5.08 11.35 5.36
N VAL A 217 4.23 11.14 6.36
CA VAL A 217 2.91 11.78 6.51
C VAL A 217 2.72 12.28 7.93
N ASP A 218 2.28 13.53 8.12
CA ASP A 218 1.96 14.11 9.44
C ASP A 218 0.57 13.62 9.90
N LEU A 219 0.50 12.37 10.35
CA LEU A 219 -0.76 11.72 10.76
C LEU A 219 -1.28 12.28 12.08
N THR A 220 -0.36 12.69 12.96
CA THR A 220 -0.70 13.24 14.27
C THR A 220 -1.10 14.72 14.23
N GLY A 221 -0.80 15.41 13.12
CA GLY A 221 -1.03 16.84 12.94
C GLY A 221 -0.12 17.71 13.82
N ASP A 222 0.99 17.16 14.32
CA ASP A 222 1.94 17.85 15.21
C ASP A 222 3.11 18.50 14.46
N GLY A 223 3.16 18.34 13.12
CA GLY A 223 4.18 18.87 12.24
C GLY A 223 5.40 17.96 12.06
N VAL A 224 5.47 16.85 12.78
CA VAL A 224 6.43 15.77 12.56
C VAL A 224 5.72 14.63 11.87
N GLN A 225 6.37 14.08 10.86
CA GLN A 225 5.81 13.04 10.04
C GLN A 225 5.99 11.67 10.70
N GLU A 226 4.99 10.84 10.57
CA GLU A 226 5.07 9.40 10.72
C GLU A 226 5.45 8.75 9.39
N LEU A 227 6.03 7.56 9.45
CA LEU A 227 6.26 6.74 8.26
C LEU A 227 5.04 5.86 8.02
N ALA A 228 4.35 6.08 6.91
CA ALA A 228 3.35 5.17 6.37
C ALA A 228 4.04 4.10 5.51
N VAL A 229 3.65 2.86 5.70
CA VAL A 229 4.06 1.68 4.92
C VAL A 229 2.81 1.10 4.29
N GLN A 230 2.82 0.92 2.98
CA GLN A 230 1.70 0.35 2.25
C GLN A 230 2.17 -0.82 1.39
N HIS A 231 1.34 -1.84 1.27
CA HIS A 231 1.58 -2.91 0.31
C HIS A 231 0.27 -3.48 -0.19
N CYS A 232 0.05 -3.45 -1.50
CA CYS A 232 -1.02 -4.22 -2.10
C CYS A 232 -0.49 -5.60 -2.49
N TYR A 233 -1.04 -6.63 -1.84
CA TYR A 233 -0.84 -8.02 -2.24
C TYR A 233 -2.18 -8.75 -2.31
N ASN A 234 -2.42 -9.48 -3.41
CA ASN A 234 -3.67 -10.22 -3.65
C ASN A 234 -4.96 -9.39 -3.46
N LYS A 235 -4.96 -8.11 -3.90
CA LYS A 235 -6.09 -7.18 -3.73
C LYS A 235 -6.42 -6.90 -2.26
N THR A 236 -5.38 -6.92 -1.41
CA THR A 236 -5.49 -6.52 -0.02
C THR A 236 -4.40 -5.53 0.32
N ILE A 237 -4.82 -4.34 0.75
CA ILE A 237 -3.91 -3.31 1.20
C ILE A 237 -3.51 -3.58 2.65
N GLN A 238 -2.21 -3.78 2.84
CA GLN A 238 -1.57 -3.75 4.13
C GLN A 238 -1.14 -2.31 4.39
N TYR A 239 -1.43 -1.79 5.57
CA TYR A 239 -1.08 -0.44 5.97
C TYR A 239 -0.49 -0.45 7.38
N GLY A 240 0.63 0.23 7.54
CA GLY A 240 1.33 0.41 8.80
C GLY A 240 1.74 1.86 8.98
N ALA A 241 1.65 2.37 10.20
CA ALA A 241 2.14 3.69 10.56
C ALA A 241 3.17 3.56 11.69
N TYR A 242 4.35 4.15 11.50
CA TYR A 242 5.46 4.09 12.43
C TYR A 242 5.88 5.49 12.87
N ARG A 243 6.23 5.62 14.15
CA ARG A 243 6.63 6.88 14.77
C ARG A 243 7.89 6.70 15.60
N VAL A 244 8.82 7.64 15.49
CA VAL A 244 9.90 7.77 16.47
C VAL A 244 9.37 8.49 17.71
N ASN A 245 9.33 7.80 18.84
CA ASN A 245 9.01 8.42 20.12
C ASN A 245 10.18 9.30 20.56
N ARG A 246 9.94 10.60 20.72
CA ARG A 246 10.98 11.59 21.06
C ARG A 246 11.48 11.49 22.51
N GLU A 247 10.71 10.89 23.40
CA GLU A 247 11.07 10.73 24.81
C GLU A 247 11.87 9.44 25.03
N THR A 248 11.45 8.34 24.41
CA THR A 248 12.11 7.03 24.56
C THR A 248 13.19 6.77 23.52
N GLU A 249 13.23 7.57 22.45
CA GLU A 249 14.09 7.39 21.27
C GLU A 249 13.87 6.03 20.59
N GLU A 250 12.64 5.51 20.66
CA GLU A 250 12.26 4.24 20.04
C GLU A 250 11.38 4.47 18.82
N LEU A 251 11.73 3.81 17.71
CA LEU A 251 10.82 3.64 16.58
C LEU A 251 9.81 2.55 16.93
N ARG A 252 8.52 2.86 16.81
CA ARG A 252 7.45 1.89 17.06
C ARG A 252 6.33 2.03 16.05
N GLU A 253 5.61 0.93 15.88
CA GLU A 253 4.34 0.90 15.17
C GLU A 253 3.26 1.57 16.05
N ILE A 254 2.56 2.56 15.49
CA ILE A 254 1.41 3.19 16.13
C ILE A 254 0.09 2.66 15.57
N TYR A 255 0.10 2.05 14.39
CA TYR A 255 -1.07 1.40 13.81
C TYR A 255 -0.64 0.39 12.74
N SER A 256 -1.38 -0.70 12.60
CA SER A 256 -1.22 -1.64 11.51
C SER A 256 -2.51 -2.38 11.22
N THR A 257 -2.75 -2.69 9.94
CA THR A 257 -3.79 -3.62 9.52
C THR A 257 -3.33 -5.08 9.61
N LEU A 258 -2.04 -5.33 9.87
CA LEU A 258 -1.49 -6.64 10.18
C LEU A 258 -1.65 -6.97 11.67
N LEU A 259 -2.05 -8.20 11.99
CA LEU A 259 -2.09 -8.68 13.36
C LEU A 259 -0.68 -9.07 13.82
N SER A 260 -0.17 -8.39 14.85
CA SER A 260 1.18 -8.60 15.39
C SER A 260 1.42 -10.01 15.97
N GLU A 261 0.37 -10.76 16.33
CA GLU A 261 0.53 -12.11 16.92
C GLU A 261 0.46 -13.24 15.89
N GLU A 262 -0.03 -12.99 14.67
CA GLU A 262 -0.22 -14.01 13.64
C GLU A 262 0.19 -13.45 12.28
N ALA A 263 1.49 -13.55 11.96
CA ALA A 263 2.05 -13.16 10.67
C ALA A 263 1.15 -13.63 9.51
N GLY A 264 0.61 -12.67 8.75
CA GLY A 264 -0.25 -12.94 7.60
C GLY A 264 -1.75 -13.06 7.87
N ARG A 265 -2.24 -12.83 9.11
CA ARG A 265 -3.67 -12.59 9.34
C ARG A 265 -3.98 -11.10 9.35
N TYR A 266 -4.96 -10.74 8.54
CA TYR A 266 -5.51 -9.41 8.47
C TYR A 266 -6.33 -9.12 9.71
N ARG A 267 -6.29 -7.87 10.19
CA ARG A 267 -7.33 -7.39 11.08
C ARG A 267 -8.64 -7.48 10.30
N GLU A 268 -9.49 -8.45 10.64
CA GLU A 268 -10.88 -8.38 10.21
C GLU A 268 -11.39 -7.04 10.73
N GLU A 269 -12.08 -6.31 9.87
CA GLU A 269 -12.77 -5.09 10.29
C GLU A 269 -14.02 -5.53 11.05
N ASP A 270 -13.77 -6.03 12.27
CA ASP A 270 -14.72 -6.60 13.23
C ASP A 270 -15.84 -5.61 13.55
N GLY A 271 -15.63 -4.31 13.23
CA GLY A 271 -16.59 -3.24 13.38
C GLY A 271 -17.64 -3.16 12.25
N PHE A 272 -17.39 -3.70 11.06
CA PHE A 272 -18.34 -3.61 9.94
C PHE A 272 -19.43 -4.67 10.02
N LYS A 273 -20.67 -4.25 9.78
CA LYS A 273 -21.82 -5.15 9.62
C LYS A 273 -22.60 -4.76 8.38
N GLY A 274 -22.68 -5.67 7.42
CA GLY A 274 -23.61 -5.56 6.31
C GLY A 274 -24.74 -6.59 6.43
N THR A 275 -25.98 -6.12 6.43
CA THR A 275 -27.19 -6.94 6.56
C THR A 275 -28.03 -6.82 5.30
N LEU A 276 -28.32 -7.94 4.66
CA LEU A 276 -29.26 -7.99 3.55
C LEU A 276 -30.69 -7.79 4.07
N LEU A 277 -31.44 -6.92 3.40
CA LEU A 277 -32.84 -6.62 3.69
C LEU A 277 -33.72 -7.00 2.49
N ASP A 278 -35.04 -7.01 2.73
CA ASP A 278 -36.03 -7.05 1.66
C ASP A 278 -35.95 -5.77 0.78
N ASP A 279 -36.62 -5.82 -0.37
CA ASP A 279 -36.66 -4.81 -1.42
C ASP A 279 -35.29 -4.47 -2.03
N TYR A 280 -34.42 -5.47 -2.18
CA TYR A 280 -33.06 -5.30 -2.76
C TYR A 280 -32.20 -4.29 -2.01
N LYS A 281 -32.36 -4.23 -0.69
CA LYS A 281 -31.63 -3.28 0.16
C LYS A 281 -30.54 -3.96 0.96
N VAL A 282 -29.54 -3.17 1.30
CA VAL A 282 -28.47 -3.57 2.22
C VAL A 282 -28.35 -2.49 3.29
N LYS A 283 -28.34 -2.91 4.55
CA LYS A 283 -28.02 -2.05 5.67
C LYS A 283 -26.54 -2.19 6.00
N LEU A 284 -25.81 -1.08 5.99
CA LEU A 284 -24.38 -0.96 6.25
C LEU A 284 -24.19 -0.28 7.60
N GLU A 285 -23.40 -0.87 8.48
CA GLU A 285 -23.22 -0.36 9.84
C GLU A 285 -21.77 -0.45 10.28
N PHE A 286 -21.32 0.60 10.97
CA PHE A 286 -20.17 0.55 11.89
C PHE A 286 -20.68 1.00 13.26
N PRO A 287 -21.13 0.07 14.12
CA PRO A 287 -21.77 0.41 15.39
C PRO A 287 -20.89 1.25 16.32
N ASP A 288 -19.57 1.02 16.29
CA ASP A 288 -18.60 1.68 17.18
C ASP A 288 -18.51 3.19 16.96
N ILE A 289 -18.81 3.65 15.74
CA ILE A 289 -18.89 5.08 15.38
C ILE A 289 -20.33 5.54 15.11
N GLY A 290 -21.33 4.69 15.37
CA GLY A 290 -22.73 4.99 15.16
C GLY A 290 -23.13 5.19 13.68
N TYR A 291 -22.31 4.75 12.73
CA TYR A 291 -22.63 4.82 11.32
C TYR A 291 -23.69 3.75 10.99
N SER A 292 -24.76 4.17 10.30
CA SER A 292 -25.79 3.27 9.79
C SER A 292 -26.42 3.89 8.56
N GLU A 293 -26.31 3.21 7.42
CA GLU A 293 -26.92 3.62 6.16
C GLU A 293 -27.65 2.44 5.52
N THR A 294 -28.78 2.70 4.85
CA THR A 294 -29.48 1.69 4.05
C THR A 294 -29.44 2.09 2.60
N ILE A 295 -28.82 1.26 1.77
CA ILE A 295 -28.71 1.47 0.34
C ILE A 295 -29.60 0.49 -0.43
N SER A 296 -29.95 0.85 -1.65
CA SER A 296 -30.63 0.03 -2.63
C SER A 296 -29.64 -0.46 -3.68
N MET A 297 -29.53 -1.77 -3.85
CA MET A 297 -28.70 -2.34 -4.90
C MET A 297 -29.21 -1.99 -6.31
N ILE A 298 -30.48 -1.62 -6.44
CA ILE A 298 -31.06 -1.20 -7.73
C ILE A 298 -30.74 0.26 -8.02
N LYS A 299 -31.01 1.15 -7.06
CA LYS A 299 -30.90 2.60 -7.31
C LYS A 299 -29.48 3.12 -7.14
N ASP A 300 -28.77 2.64 -6.14
CA ASP A 300 -27.49 3.21 -5.70
C ASP A 300 -26.31 2.43 -6.28
N ALA A 301 -26.48 1.11 -6.46
CA ALA A 301 -25.48 0.25 -7.11
C ALA A 301 -25.78 -0.06 -8.60
N GLY A 302 -26.95 0.36 -9.12
CA GLY A 302 -27.26 0.27 -10.56
C GLY A 302 -27.65 -1.12 -11.08
N TYR A 303 -27.89 -2.11 -10.23
CA TYR A 303 -28.32 -3.44 -10.66
C TYR A 303 -29.79 -3.49 -11.09
N LYS A 304 -30.12 -4.43 -11.96
CA LYS A 304 -31.51 -4.77 -12.30
C LYS A 304 -32.02 -5.91 -11.42
N GLU A 305 -33.34 -5.98 -11.26
CA GLU A 305 -33.98 -7.04 -10.48
C GLU A 305 -33.61 -8.43 -11.01
N GLU A 306 -33.63 -8.63 -12.33
CA GLU A 306 -33.28 -9.90 -12.98
C GLU A 306 -31.82 -10.32 -12.74
N GLU A 307 -30.92 -9.36 -12.52
CA GLU A 307 -29.50 -9.62 -12.23
C GLU A 307 -29.31 -10.10 -10.78
N LEU A 308 -30.23 -9.72 -9.89
CA LEU A 308 -30.28 -10.14 -8.48
C LEU A 308 -31.19 -11.36 -8.26
N GLN A 309 -31.87 -11.85 -9.32
CA GLN A 309 -32.78 -13.01 -9.38
C GLN A 309 -32.19 -14.20 -10.19
N THR A 310 -32.85 -15.37 -10.20
CA THR A 310 -32.34 -16.60 -9.56
C THR A 310 -33.43 -17.64 -9.26
N GLU A 311 -33.51 -18.71 -10.05
CA GLU A 311 -34.44 -19.81 -9.82
C GLU A 311 -33.73 -21.10 -9.34
N LYS A 312 -32.40 -21.18 -9.44
CA LYS A 312 -31.61 -22.38 -9.09
C LYS A 312 -30.73 -22.15 -7.86
N ARG A 313 -31.02 -22.87 -6.76
CA ARG A 313 -30.20 -22.90 -5.53
C ARG A 313 -28.90 -23.68 -5.68
N MET A 314 -28.86 -24.63 -6.61
CA MET A 314 -27.70 -25.47 -6.90
C MET A 314 -27.64 -25.64 -8.42
N TYR A 315 -26.46 -25.46 -9.00
CA TYR A 315 -26.25 -25.73 -10.41
C TYR A 315 -26.09 -27.24 -10.65
N GLU A 316 -26.22 -27.66 -11.91
CA GLU A 316 -26.14 -29.09 -12.29
C GLU A 316 -24.77 -29.72 -11.99
N ASP A 317 -23.73 -28.89 -11.87
CA ASP A 317 -22.37 -29.29 -11.50
C ASP A 317 -22.15 -29.43 -9.98
N GLY A 318 -23.18 -29.22 -9.17
CA GLY A 318 -23.11 -29.31 -7.71
C GLY A 318 -22.57 -28.05 -7.03
N SER A 319 -22.23 -26.99 -7.78
CA SER A 319 -21.88 -25.71 -7.18
C SER A 319 -23.12 -25.09 -6.52
N TYR A 320 -22.90 -24.57 -5.31
CA TYR A 320 -23.95 -24.02 -4.47
C TYR A 320 -24.12 -22.53 -4.74
N ASN A 321 -25.35 -22.07 -4.91
CA ASN A 321 -25.64 -20.64 -4.97
C ASN A 321 -25.82 -20.13 -3.53
N PHE A 322 -24.76 -19.50 -3.00
CA PHE A 322 -24.64 -19.16 -1.57
C PHE A 322 -25.74 -18.23 -1.06
N VAL A 323 -26.42 -17.48 -1.93
CA VAL A 323 -27.58 -16.67 -1.54
C VAL A 323 -28.62 -16.71 -2.63
N ALA A 324 -29.54 -17.67 -2.58
CA ALA A 324 -30.56 -17.73 -3.60
C ALA A 324 -31.69 -16.68 -3.43
N LEU A 325 -31.40 -15.40 -3.71
CA LEU A 325 -32.14 -14.45 -4.57
C LEU A 325 -33.48 -13.87 -4.10
N TRP A 326 -33.55 -12.53 -4.15
CA TRP A 326 -34.73 -11.73 -3.87
C TRP A 326 -35.81 -11.97 -4.94
N LYS A 327 -36.68 -12.95 -4.73
CA LYS A 327 -37.85 -13.14 -5.59
C LYS A 327 -38.92 -12.14 -5.17
N ASP A 328 -39.33 -11.28 -6.10
CA ASP A 328 -40.31 -10.21 -5.87
C ASP A 328 -39.87 -9.25 -4.73
N GLY A 329 -38.55 -8.97 -4.64
CA GLY A 329 -37.96 -8.14 -3.57
C GLY A 329 -37.72 -8.84 -2.23
N THR A 330 -38.18 -10.07 -2.01
CA THR A 330 -38.07 -10.73 -0.69
C THR A 330 -36.85 -11.64 -0.59
N LEU A 331 -36.03 -11.49 0.46
CA LEU A 331 -34.85 -12.32 0.72
C LEU A 331 -35.25 -13.79 0.95
N LYS A 332 -34.57 -14.73 0.27
CA LYS A 332 -34.85 -16.19 0.36
C LYS A 332 -33.70 -17.04 0.90
N GLY A 333 -32.64 -16.44 1.45
CA GLY A 333 -31.49 -17.15 2.00
C GLY A 333 -30.62 -16.31 2.93
N HIS A 334 -29.55 -16.92 3.44
CA HIS A 334 -28.49 -16.23 4.18
C HIS A 334 -27.45 -15.73 3.18
N GLY A 335 -27.04 -14.47 3.28
CA GLY A 335 -25.98 -13.92 2.47
C GLY A 335 -25.15 -12.95 3.28
N THR A 336 -23.88 -12.83 2.88
CA THR A 336 -22.91 -11.98 3.56
C THR A 336 -22.58 -10.79 2.69
N VAL A 337 -22.39 -9.66 3.34
CA VAL A 337 -21.90 -8.43 2.74
C VAL A 337 -20.49 -8.25 3.27
N PHE A 338 -19.56 -8.05 2.36
CA PHE A 338 -18.14 -7.94 2.66
C PHE A 338 -17.61 -6.58 2.25
N LEU A 339 -16.56 -6.16 2.95
CA LEU A 339 -15.65 -5.15 2.47
C LEU A 339 -14.44 -5.88 1.91
N TYR A 340 -14.20 -5.73 0.62
CA TYR A 340 -12.94 -6.09 0.01
C TYR A 340 -12.06 -4.85 -0.01
N THR A 341 -10.90 -4.96 0.61
CA THR A 341 -9.84 -3.96 0.53
C THR A 341 -9.53 -3.59 -0.93
N MET A 342 -9.49 -2.29 -1.24
CA MET A 342 -8.95 -1.80 -2.51
C MET A 342 -7.54 -1.25 -2.31
N ASP A 343 -6.89 -0.97 -3.43
CA ASP A 343 -5.49 -0.54 -3.53
C ASP A 343 -5.27 0.94 -3.22
N SER A 344 -6.15 1.57 -2.43
CA SER A 344 -6.15 3.02 -2.22
C SER A 344 -6.22 3.39 -0.74
N VAL A 345 -5.18 4.09 -0.30
CA VAL A 345 -5.15 4.83 0.96
C VAL A 345 -4.88 6.29 0.63
N ASP A 346 -5.74 7.17 1.12
CA ASP A 346 -5.61 8.62 0.98
C ASP A 346 -5.47 9.31 2.34
N TYR A 347 -4.93 10.53 2.32
CA TYR A 347 -4.79 11.36 3.52
C TYR A 347 -5.61 12.64 3.38
N ILE A 348 -6.65 12.76 4.19
CA ILE A 348 -7.57 13.89 4.17
C ILE A 348 -7.24 14.82 5.33
N LYS A 349 -6.73 16.01 5.02
CA LYS A 349 -6.47 17.04 6.02
C LYS A 349 -7.75 17.82 6.36
N ASN A 350 -8.18 17.71 7.61
CA ASN A 350 -9.35 18.39 8.14
C ASN A 350 -9.06 19.88 8.44
N LYS A 351 -10.13 20.67 8.60
CA LYS A 351 -10.05 22.12 8.84
C LYS A 351 -9.39 22.48 10.17
N ASP A 352 -9.50 21.61 11.15
CA ASP A 352 -8.86 21.75 12.47
C ASP A 352 -7.40 21.27 12.48
N GLY A 353 -6.91 20.77 11.34
CA GLY A 353 -5.54 20.30 11.17
C GLY A 353 -5.36 18.81 11.43
N SER A 354 -6.38 18.08 11.89
CA SER A 354 -6.27 16.62 11.98
C SER A 354 -6.22 15.97 10.60
N VAL A 355 -5.71 14.75 10.54
CA VAL A 355 -5.59 13.98 9.31
C VAL A 355 -6.37 12.69 9.46
N TRP A 356 -7.25 12.44 8.49
CA TRP A 356 -7.89 11.15 8.32
C TRP A 356 -7.10 10.32 7.32
N VAL A 357 -6.78 9.09 7.70
CA VAL A 357 -6.37 8.03 6.79
C VAL A 357 -7.65 7.41 6.23
N ASP A 358 -7.89 7.61 4.93
CA ASP A 358 -9.04 7.08 4.22
C ASP A 358 -8.68 5.75 3.56
N PHE A 359 -9.33 4.68 3.99
CA PHE A 359 -9.30 3.41 3.31
C PHE A 359 -10.54 3.28 2.43
N ALA A 360 -10.33 3.26 1.12
CA ALA A 360 -11.39 2.96 0.16
C ALA A 360 -11.50 1.44 -0.02
N TRP A 361 -12.63 0.86 0.39
CA TRP A 361 -12.90 -0.57 0.22
C TRP A 361 -14.07 -0.80 -0.72
N THR A 362 -13.95 -1.81 -1.58
CA THR A 362 -15.06 -2.30 -2.39
C THR A 362 -16.08 -2.93 -1.45
N LEU A 363 -17.29 -2.40 -1.47
CA LEU A 363 -18.41 -3.03 -0.81
C LEU A 363 -19.02 -4.05 -1.77
N ALA A 364 -19.08 -5.32 -1.36
CA ALA A 364 -19.59 -6.37 -2.20
C ALA A 364 -20.56 -7.30 -1.47
N VAL A 365 -21.43 -7.95 -2.23
CA VAL A 365 -22.29 -9.02 -1.75
C VAL A 365 -21.78 -10.36 -2.26
N ASP A 366 -21.51 -11.30 -1.36
CA ASP A 366 -20.98 -12.65 -1.62
C ASP A 366 -21.75 -13.40 -2.71
N HIS A 367 -23.03 -13.07 -2.83
CA HIS A 367 -23.98 -13.68 -3.74
C HIS A 367 -23.51 -13.76 -5.21
N ARG A 368 -22.55 -12.93 -5.67
CA ARG A 368 -22.03 -12.98 -7.04
C ARG A 368 -20.68 -12.26 -7.25
N SER A 369 -19.99 -11.88 -6.18
CA SER A 369 -18.97 -10.81 -6.25
C SER A 369 -19.55 -9.55 -6.91
N CYS A 370 -20.80 -9.21 -6.55
CA CYS A 370 -21.45 -7.99 -6.99
C CYS A 370 -20.92 -6.83 -6.16
N ASP A 371 -20.08 -6.02 -6.76
CA ASP A 371 -19.66 -4.74 -6.20
C ASP A 371 -20.87 -3.82 -6.17
N ILE A 372 -21.21 -3.28 -5.01
CA ILE A 372 -22.40 -2.46 -4.78
C ILE A 372 -22.05 -1.01 -4.42
N GLY A 373 -20.77 -0.66 -4.55
CA GLY A 373 -20.21 0.67 -4.34
C GLY A 373 -18.90 0.60 -3.57
N THR A 374 -18.44 1.75 -3.11
CA THR A 374 -17.22 1.90 -2.32
C THR A 374 -17.58 2.35 -0.91
N MET A 375 -16.95 1.76 0.08
CA MET A 375 -17.01 2.18 1.47
C MET A 375 -15.69 2.87 1.82
N HIS A 376 -15.76 4.16 2.09
CA HIS A 376 -14.66 4.90 2.69
C HIS A 376 -14.68 4.72 4.20
N VAL A 377 -13.55 4.33 4.78
CA VAL A 377 -13.39 4.10 6.20
C VAL A 377 -12.25 4.97 6.71
N TYR A 378 -12.57 5.91 7.58
CA TYR A 378 -11.67 6.96 8.03
C TYR A 378 -11.09 6.61 9.40
N TYR A 379 -9.77 6.65 9.48
CA TYR A 379 -9.01 6.48 10.71
C TYR A 379 -8.34 7.80 11.11
N GLU A 380 -8.41 8.16 12.38
CA GLU A 380 -7.81 9.38 12.93
C GLU A 380 -6.91 9.03 14.12
N TYR A 381 -5.85 9.81 14.32
CA TYR A 381 -4.96 9.62 15.46
C TYR A 381 -5.63 10.00 16.79
N ASP A 382 -5.78 9.03 17.69
CA ASP A 382 -6.23 9.23 19.07
C ASP A 382 -5.03 9.45 19.98
N LYS A 383 -4.87 10.68 20.48
CA LYS A 383 -3.75 11.07 21.36
C LYS A 383 -3.73 10.32 22.69
N ALA A 384 -4.88 9.88 23.20
CA ALA A 384 -4.97 9.21 24.49
C ALA A 384 -4.61 7.73 24.38
N LYS A 385 -4.94 7.09 23.25
CA LYS A 385 -4.59 5.69 22.94
C LYS A 385 -3.28 5.56 22.19
N ASP A 386 -2.77 6.66 21.64
CA ASP A 386 -1.51 6.74 20.91
C ASP A 386 -1.47 5.79 19.70
N THR A 387 -2.58 5.76 18.97
CA THR A 387 -2.82 4.89 17.81
C THR A 387 -3.88 5.51 16.89
N LEU A 388 -3.97 5.03 15.65
CA LEU A 388 -5.10 5.39 14.78
C LEU A 388 -6.35 4.60 15.20
N VAL A 389 -7.50 5.27 15.22
CA VAL A 389 -8.79 4.67 15.55
C VAL A 389 -9.83 4.98 14.49
N LEU A 390 -10.79 4.07 14.32
CA LEU A 390 -11.94 4.30 13.46
C LEU A 390 -12.68 5.56 13.90
N ALA A 391 -12.76 6.55 13.02
CA ALA A 391 -13.28 7.88 13.29
C ALA A 391 -14.53 8.20 12.46
N GLY A 392 -14.66 7.60 11.28
CA GLY A 392 -15.78 7.85 10.39
C GLY A 392 -15.90 6.80 9.30
N ALA A 393 -17.04 6.82 8.62
CA ALA A 393 -17.22 6.02 7.43
C ALA A 393 -18.23 6.69 6.49
N LYS A 394 -18.16 6.36 5.21
CA LYS A 394 -19.03 6.91 4.17
C LYS A 394 -19.19 5.95 3.01
N TYR A 395 -20.43 5.68 2.61
CA TYR A 395 -20.73 5.00 1.36
C TYR A 395 -20.64 5.95 0.15
N GLU A 396 -20.11 5.45 -0.95
CA GLU A 396 -20.10 6.08 -2.26
C GLU A 396 -20.74 5.14 -3.31
N GLU A 397 -21.69 5.69 -4.07
CA GLU A 397 -22.42 5.00 -5.13
C GLU A 397 -21.48 4.50 -6.23
N MET A 398 -21.83 3.36 -6.85
CA MET A 398 -20.94 2.69 -7.81
C MET A 398 -20.62 3.56 -9.04
N ASP A 399 -21.61 4.28 -9.57
CA ASP A 399 -21.40 5.20 -10.71
C ASP A 399 -20.47 6.38 -10.38
N GLN A 400 -20.46 6.81 -9.11
CA GLN A 400 -19.58 7.88 -8.65
C GLN A 400 -18.17 7.36 -8.41
N ALA A 401 -18.06 6.18 -7.78
CA ALA A 401 -16.81 5.49 -7.57
C ALA A 401 -16.11 5.21 -8.92
N MET A 402 -16.80 4.60 -9.89
CA MET A 402 -16.19 4.27 -11.18
C MET A 402 -15.70 5.50 -11.96
N LYS A 403 -16.41 6.63 -11.91
CA LYS A 403 -15.96 7.86 -12.60
C LYS A 403 -14.65 8.41 -12.05
N LYS A 404 -14.45 8.37 -10.74
CA LYS A 404 -13.19 8.83 -10.13
C LYS A 404 -12.00 7.94 -10.48
N TRP A 405 -12.26 6.70 -10.86
CA TRP A 405 -11.21 5.72 -11.17
C TRP A 405 -10.78 5.76 -12.64
N GLU A 406 -11.62 6.30 -13.52
CA GLU A 406 -11.30 6.50 -14.93
C GLU A 406 -10.53 7.82 -15.21
N GLU A 407 -10.49 8.73 -14.23
CA GLU A 407 -9.73 10.00 -14.24
C GLU A 407 -8.36 9.84 -13.60
#